data_AF-W7QJ26-F1
#
_entry.id   AF-W7QJ26-F1
#
_cell.length_a   1.000
_cell.length_b   1.000
_cell.length_c   1.000
_cell.angle_alpha   90.00
_cell.angle_beta   90.00
_cell.angle_gamma   90.00
#
_symmetry.space_group_name_H-M   'P 1'
#
loop_
_entity.id
_entity.type
_entity.pdbx_description
1 polymer ?
#
loop_
_entity_poly.entity_id
_entity_poly.type
_entity_poly.pdbx_seq_one_letter_code
_entity_poly.pdbx_strand_id
1 'polypeptide(L)' 'MENLLSALEVNAMLLALAMFITFVVLAAIERKEDRDQLVMARIEYAFFGISSFVAFLVFWLI' A
#
# COMPACT_ATOMS: atom_id res chain seq x y z
N MET A 1 -29.33 -0.66 -0.57
CA MET A 1 -28.19 -1.59 -0.42
C MET A 1 -27.01 -1.14 -1.30
N GLU A 2 -27.26 -0.64 -2.51
CA GLU A 2 -26.23 -0.09 -3.42
C GLU A 2 -25.35 1.01 -2.78
N ASN A 3 -25.92 1.95 -2.02
CA ASN A 3 -25.14 2.99 -1.33
C ASN A 3 -24.12 2.45 -0.32
N LEU A 4 -24.39 1.30 0.30
CA LEU A 4 -23.49 0.73 1.32
C LEU A 4 -22.32 0.00 0.65
N LEU A 5 -22.58 -0.67 -0.47
CA LEU A 5 -21.56 -1.37 -1.26
C LEU A 5 -20.61 -0.37 -1.93
N SER A 6 -21.16 0.67 -2.57
CA SER A 6 -20.38 1.74 -3.19
C SER A 6 -19.54 2.52 -2.16
N ALA A 7 -20.08 2.78 -0.96
CA ALA A 7 -19.29 3.38 0.12
C ALA A 7 -18.14 2.47 0.55
N LEU A 8 -18.35 1.15 0.62
CA LEU A 8 -17.29 0.19 0.97
C LEU A 8 -16.19 0.17 -0.09
N GLU A 9 -16.56 0.16 -1.38
CA GLU A 9 -15.63 0.17 -2.51
C GLU A 9 -14.75 1.43 -2.49
N VAL A 10 -15.35 2.61 -2.32
CA VAL A 10 -14.61 3.88 -2.24
C VAL A 10 -13.67 3.90 -1.03
N ASN A 11 -14.10 3.40 0.13
CA ASN A 11 -13.23 3.34 1.31
C ASN A 11 -12.09 2.32 1.13
N ALA A 12 -12.35 1.17 0.50
CA ALA A 12 -11.33 0.17 0.20
C ALA A 12 -10.30 0.69 -0.80
N MET A 13 -10.75 1.42 -1.82
CA MET A 13 -9.89 2.11 -2.78
C MET A 13 -8.98 3.14 -2.08
N LEU A 14 -9.55 4.00 -1.24
CA LEU A 14 -8.79 5.01 -0.50
C LEU A 14 -7.81 4.38 0.50
N LEU A 15 -8.20 3.30 1.17
CA LEU A 15 -7.33 2.54 2.05
C LEU A 15 -6.14 1.96 1.30
N ALA A 16 -6.39 1.33 0.14
CA ALA A 16 -5.33 0.77 -0.70
C ALA A 16 -4.33 1.86 -1.16
N LEU A 17 -4.82 3.04 -1.54
CA LEU A 17 -3.98 4.17 -1.89
C LEU A 17 -3.14 4.66 -0.70
N ALA A 18 -3.76 4.80 0.48
CA ALA A 18 -3.07 5.22 1.70
C ALA A 18 -1.97 4.22 2.11
N MET A 19 -2.24 2.92 1.99
CA MET A 19 -1.26 1.88 2.25
C MET A 19 -0.09 1.95 1.26
N PHE A 20 -0.37 2.11 -0.04
CA PHE A 20 0.69 2.28 -1.05
C PHE A 20 1.64 3.43 -0.69
N ILE A 21 1.08 4.62 -0.42
CA ILE A 21 1.86 5.80 -0.05
C ILE A 21 2.68 5.51 1.22
N THR A 22 2.08 4.88 2.23
CA THR A 22 2.75 4.54 3.48
C THR A 22 3.99 3.66 3.24
N PHE A 23 3.85 2.59 2.47
CA PHE A 23 4.98 1.68 2.21
C PHE A 23 6.05 2.32 1.33
N VAL A 24 5.68 3.17 0.37
CA VAL A 24 6.66 3.96 -0.42
C VAL A 24 7.46 4.89 0.49
N VAL A 25 6.79 5.59 1.41
CA VAL A 25 7.45 6.48 2.35
C VAL A 25 8.37 5.68 3.28
N LEU A 26 7.90 4.57 3.86
CA LEU A 26 8.74 3.70 4.70
C LEU A 26 9.98 3.19 3.96
N ALA A 27 9.83 2.75 2.70
CA ALA A 27 10.98 2.36 1.88
C ALA A 27 12.01 3.47 1.68
N ALA A 28 11.57 4.72 1.63
CA ALA A 28 12.43 5.89 1.44
C ALA A 28 13.11 6.37 2.74
N ILE A 29 12.41 6.30 3.88
CA ILE A 29 12.88 6.92 5.14
C ILE A 29 13.43 5.94 6.17
N GLU A 30 13.09 4.65 6.08
CA GLU A 30 13.49 3.65 7.08
C GLU A 30 15.02 3.54 7.15
N ARG A 31 15.54 3.49 8.38
CA ARG A 31 16.96 3.27 8.67
C ARG A 31 17.08 2.13 9.67
N LYS A 32 17.96 1.18 9.38
CA LYS A 32 18.37 0.09 10.30
C LYS A 32 19.88 0.18 10.47
N GLU A 33 20.37 -0.23 11.64
CA GLU A 33 21.81 -0.28 11.94
C GLU A 33 22.51 -1.39 11.14
N ASP A 34 21.78 -2.48 10.88
CA ASP A 34 22.23 -3.61 10.07
C ASP A 34 21.80 -3.45 8.61
N ARG A 35 22.76 -3.61 7.69
CA ARG A 35 22.55 -3.47 6.24
C ARG A 35 21.61 -4.54 5.69
N ASP A 36 21.72 -5.78 6.14
CA ASP A 36 20.91 -6.89 5.64
C ASP A 36 19.46 -6.73 6.10
N GLN A 37 19.25 -6.27 7.34
CA GLN A 37 17.93 -5.91 7.83
C GLN A 37 17.31 -4.75 7.05
N LEU A 38 18.11 -3.73 6.70
CA LEU A 38 17.64 -2.61 5.88
C LEU A 38 17.21 -3.06 4.48
N VAL A 39 17.98 -3.94 3.85
CA VAL A 39 17.66 -4.48 2.52
C VAL A 39 16.39 -5.31 2.57
N MET A 40 16.26 -6.19 3.56
CA MET A 40 15.05 -7.01 3.72
C MET A 40 13.80 -6.13 3.93
N ALA A 41 13.87 -5.14 4.82
CA ALA A 41 12.77 -4.21 5.06
C ALA A 41 12.37 -3.45 3.79
N ARG A 42 13.34 -3.01 2.96
CA ARG A 42 13.05 -2.34 1.68
C ARG A 42 12.35 -3.26 0.69
N ILE A 43 12.73 -4.54 0.63
CA ILE A 43 12.07 -5.53 -0.22
C ILE A 43 10.62 -5.73 0.24
N GLU A 44 10.40 -5.86 1.55
CA GLU A 44 9.05 -5.99 2.11
C GLU A 44 8.20 -4.77 1.82
N TYR A 45 8.70 -3.55 2.06
CA TYR A 45 7.98 -2.32 1.75
C TYR A 45 7.70 -2.17 0.25
N ALA A 46 8.64 -2.54 -0.62
CA ALA A 46 8.40 -2.54 -2.06
C ALA A 46 7.29 -3.52 -2.44
N PHE A 47 7.30 -4.74 -1.89
CA PHE A 47 6.27 -5.75 -2.13
C PHE A 47 4.89 -5.28 -1.67
N PHE A 48 4.79 -4.77 -0.43
CA PHE A 48 3.52 -4.28 0.10
C PHE A 48 3.04 -3.03 -0.64
N GLY A 49 3.95 -2.10 -0.97
CA GLY A 49 3.63 -0.93 -1.77
C GLY A 49 3.03 -1.31 -3.13
N ILE A 50 3.72 -2.15 -3.90
CA ILE A 50 3.23 -2.61 -5.22
C ILE A 50 1.89 -3.33 -5.08
N SER A 51 1.74 -4.22 -4.09
CA SER A 51 0.50 -4.96 -3.86
C SER A 51 -0.67 -4.03 -3.53
N SER A 52 -0.44 -3.02 -2.68
CA SER A 52 -1.45 -1.99 -2.37
C SER A 52 -1.79 -1.12 -3.58
N PHE A 53 -0.81 -0.81 -4.44
CA PHE A 53 -1.08 -0.09 -5.68
C PHE A 53 -1.93 -0.91 -6.65
N VAL A 54 -1.64 -2.20 -6.80
CA VAL A 54 -2.48 -3.11 -7.61
C VAL A 54 -3.90 -3.17 -7.05
N ALA A 55 -4.07 -3.32 -5.74
CA ALA A 55 -5.39 -3.30 -5.11
C ALA A 55 -6.13 -1.98 -5.38
N PHE A 56 -5.46 -0.83 -5.25
CA PHE A 56 -6.03 0.47 -5.60
C PHE A 56 -6.51 0.51 -7.05
N LEU A 57 -5.68 0.05 -8.01
CA LEU A 57 -6.06 0.03 -9.42
C LEU A 57 -7.27 -0.86 -9.69
N VAL A 58 -7.38 -2.02 -9.01
CA VAL A 58 -8.53 -2.92 -9.13
C VAL A 58 -9.81 -2.19 -8.70
N PHE A 59 -9.81 -1.56 -7.52
CA PHE A 59 -10.99 -0.83 -7.04
C PHE A 59 -11.29 0.46 -7.83
N TRP A 60 -10.28 1.08 -8.41
CA TRP A 60 -10.46 2.29 -9.24
C TRP A 60 -11.10 2.00 -10.60
N LEU A 61 -10.87 0.79 -11.14
CA LEU A 61 -11.36 0.38 -12.46
C LEU A 61 -12.75 -0.26 -12.44
N ILE A 62 -13.28 -0.58 -11.25
CA ILE A 62 -14.63 -1.11 -11.01
C ILE A 62 -15.60 0.06 -10.86
#